data_AF-A0A1I3FJL8-F1
#
_entry.id   AF-A0A1I3FJL8-F1
#
_cell.length_a   1.000
_cell.length_b   1.000
_cell.length_c   1.000
_cell.angle_alpha   90.00
_cell.angle_beta   90.00
_cell.angle_gamma   90.00
#
_symmetry.space_group_name_H-M   'P 1'
#
loop_
_entity.id
_entity.type
_entity.pdbx_description
1 polymer ?
#
loop_
_entity_poly.entity_id
_entity_poly.type
_entity_poly.pdbx_seq_one_letter_code
_entity_poly.pdbx_strand_id
1 'polypeptide(L)'
;MSYAEYAKHYFTMPDCILFLLLAMLLLAVVYGIFFVFANKTFEGELKIQHEFFSLSERFYELIFSGGSIIGFMAAYYLINRFVTSGSFYEFWSDYKDYLLLVFMIISILLNTFLDHVFVKLKRLDKSEMASIRLTGMIYMIVIFCYIKFIYEDNNYDMFITYFLTLMIGRFVYFDASFKDFIECMKQAIKNIPIMLIGLTFLGILCLRGYSSDYLLKHNGVITNIFFCHLYIIVAIFIMHFAVDIYFNYRSKRHAEESQPERKPKRKPRPAQRPHKPDIQNLEDF
;
A
#
# COMPACT_ATOMS: atom_id res chain seq x y z
N MET A 1 31.38 9.95 -2.38
CA MET A 1 30.99 8.52 -2.41
C MET A 1 30.61 8.18 -3.83
N SER A 2 31.23 7.15 -4.40
CA SER A 2 30.87 6.61 -5.72
C SER A 2 29.49 5.92 -5.68
N TYR A 3 28.81 5.77 -6.81
CA TYR A 3 27.55 5.00 -6.89
C TYR A 3 27.70 3.59 -6.32
N ALA A 4 28.82 2.91 -6.58
CA ALA A 4 29.06 1.55 -6.08
C ALA A 4 29.18 1.48 -4.55
N GLU A 5 29.83 2.48 -3.94
CA GLU A 5 29.94 2.61 -2.48
C GLU A 5 28.59 2.95 -1.85
N TYR A 6 27.81 3.81 -2.52
CA TYR A 6 26.45 4.16 -2.10
C TYR A 6 25.55 2.94 -2.07
N ALA A 7 25.51 2.16 -3.16
CA ALA A 7 24.73 0.93 -3.20
C ALA A 7 25.21 -0.08 -2.15
N LYS A 8 26.53 -0.26 -2.02
CA LYS A 8 27.08 -1.20 -1.03
C LYS A 8 26.66 -0.83 0.39
N HIS A 9 26.66 0.45 0.75
CA HIS A 9 26.27 0.93 2.08
C HIS A 9 24.83 0.52 2.45
N TYR A 10 23.85 0.83 1.60
CA TYR A 10 22.43 0.52 1.88
C TYR A 10 22.07 -0.97 1.73
N PHE A 11 22.90 -1.77 1.05
CA PHE A 11 22.69 -3.22 0.93
C PHE A 11 23.64 -4.03 1.84
N THR A 12 24.28 -3.38 2.81
CA THR A 12 25.10 -4.09 3.79
C THR A 12 24.23 -4.93 4.74
N MET A 13 24.64 -6.19 4.91
CA MET A 13 24.13 -7.07 5.96
C MET A 13 25.05 -6.94 7.17
N PRO A 14 24.51 -6.80 8.41
CA PRO A 14 23.15 -7.17 8.84
C PRO A 14 22.11 -6.03 8.88
N ASP A 15 22.52 -4.78 8.68
CA ASP A 15 21.68 -3.61 8.97
C ASP A 15 20.40 -3.56 8.13
N CYS A 16 20.46 -3.97 6.86
CA CYS A 16 19.30 -4.08 5.99
C CYS A 16 18.20 -5.01 6.55
N ILE A 17 18.59 -6.16 7.13
CA ILE A 17 17.64 -7.10 7.73
C ILE A 17 17.06 -6.54 9.01
N LEU A 18 17.89 -5.93 9.87
CA LEU A 18 17.42 -5.31 11.12
C LEU A 18 16.41 -4.19 10.84
N PHE A 19 16.65 -3.40 9.81
CA PHE A 19 15.75 -2.33 9.41
C PHE A 19 14.42 -2.87 8.85
N LEU A 20 14.46 -3.94 8.04
CA LEU A 20 13.25 -4.63 7.58
C LEU A 20 12.45 -5.25 8.74
N LEU A 21 13.12 -5.88 9.71
CA LEU A 21 12.48 -6.45 10.90
C LEU A 21 11.79 -5.36 11.74
N LEU A 22 12.43 -4.19 11.88
CA LEU A 22 11.80 -3.05 12.55
C LEU A 22 10.56 -2.57 11.79
N ALA A 23 10.63 -2.46 10.46
CA ALA A 23 9.47 -2.09 9.65
C ALA A 23 8.32 -3.10 9.82
N MET A 24 8.62 -4.40 9.84
CA MET A 24 7.64 -5.45 10.11
C MET A 24 7.03 -5.34 11.52
N LEU A 25 7.84 -5.07 12.54
CA LEU A 25 7.37 -4.88 13.91
C LEU A 25 6.43 -3.67 14.02
N LEU A 26 6.81 -2.53 13.45
CA LEU A 26 5.98 -1.33 13.44
C LEU A 26 4.68 -1.55 12.68
N LEU A 27 4.72 -2.27 11.55
CA LEU A 27 3.52 -2.63 10.80
C LEU A 27 2.58 -3.52 11.62
N ALA A 28 3.13 -4.49 12.37
CA ALA A 28 2.34 -5.31 13.29
C ALA A 28 1.68 -4.46 14.40
N VAL A 29 2.38 -3.44 14.93
CA VAL A 29 1.81 -2.49 15.89
C VAL A 29 0.67 -1.69 15.26
N VAL A 30 0.82 -1.22 14.02
CA VAL A 30 -0.25 -0.51 13.29
C VAL A 30 -1.48 -1.40 13.12
N TYR A 31 -1.30 -2.66 12.74
CA TYR A 31 -2.44 -3.59 12.63
C TYR A 31 -3.08 -3.84 14.00
N GLY A 32 -2.28 -3.94 15.07
CA GLY A 32 -2.80 -4.01 16.44
C GLY A 32 -3.68 -2.81 16.79
N ILE A 33 -3.26 -1.60 16.42
CA ILE A 33 -4.05 -0.37 16.61
C ILE A 33 -5.36 -0.44 15.82
N PHE A 34 -5.32 -0.82 14.54
CA PHE A 34 -6.53 -0.96 13.71
C PHE A 34 -7.49 -2.01 14.25
N PHE A 35 -6.96 -3.14 14.72
CA PHE A 35 -7.76 -4.21 15.31
C PHE A 35 -8.44 -3.76 16.61
N VAL A 36 -7.69 -3.12 17.53
CA VAL A 36 -8.24 -2.59 18.78
C VAL A 36 -9.29 -1.52 18.52
N PHE A 37 -9.05 -0.63 17.56
CA PHE A 37 -10.02 0.38 17.15
C PHE A 37 -11.30 -0.26 16.61
N ALA A 38 -11.18 -1.18 15.64
CA ALA A 38 -12.33 -1.86 15.05
C ALA A 38 -13.14 -2.64 16.10
N ASN A 39 -12.46 -3.33 17.03
CA ASN A 39 -13.09 -4.09 18.10
C ASN A 39 -13.81 -3.21 19.14
N LYS A 40 -13.36 -1.97 19.35
CA LYS A 40 -14.03 -1.02 20.26
C LYS A 40 -15.22 -0.33 19.61
N THR A 41 -15.19 -0.13 18.30
CA THR A 41 -16.22 0.63 17.58
C THR A 41 -17.38 -0.24 17.12
N PHE A 42 -17.15 -1.52 16.81
CA PHE A 42 -18.16 -2.39 16.21
C PHE A 42 -18.36 -3.68 17.01
N GLU A 43 -19.63 -4.05 17.20
CA GLU A 43 -20.02 -5.36 17.72
C GLU A 43 -20.29 -6.33 16.56
N GLY A 44 -19.62 -7.48 16.58
CA GLY A 44 -19.76 -8.57 15.60
C GLY A 44 -18.51 -8.80 14.74
N GLU A 45 -18.06 -10.06 14.70
CA GLU A 45 -16.78 -10.45 14.07
C GLU A 45 -16.66 -10.00 12.61
N LEU A 46 -17.74 -10.07 11.83
CA LEU A 46 -17.73 -9.70 10.42
C LEU A 46 -17.53 -8.19 10.21
N LYS A 47 -18.13 -7.34 11.07
CA LYS A 47 -18.00 -5.88 10.99
C LYS A 47 -16.60 -5.44 11.43
N ILE A 48 -16.07 -6.05 12.49
CA ILE A 48 -14.70 -5.82 12.97
C ILE A 48 -13.69 -6.15 11.87
N GLN A 49 -13.84 -7.31 11.21
CA GLN A 49 -12.97 -7.69 10.09
C GLN A 49 -13.09 -6.69 8.93
N HIS A 50 -14.31 -6.32 8.56
CA HIS A 50 -14.51 -5.36 7.47
C HIS A 50 -13.82 -4.03 7.73
N GLU A 51 -13.97 -3.47 8.93
CA GLU A 51 -13.35 -2.20 9.30
C GLU A 51 -11.82 -2.32 9.38
N PHE A 52 -11.30 -3.40 9.96
CA PHE A 52 -9.86 -3.65 10.02
C PHE A 52 -9.22 -3.68 8.61
N PHE A 53 -9.85 -4.39 7.66
CA PHE A 53 -9.38 -4.43 6.28
C PHE A 53 -9.51 -3.07 5.59
N SER A 54 -10.61 -2.34 5.82
CA SER A 54 -10.81 -0.99 5.31
C SER A 54 -9.68 -0.06 5.76
N LEU A 55 -9.43 0.05 7.08
CA LEU A 55 -8.35 0.88 7.63
C LEU A 55 -6.97 0.50 7.09
N SER A 56 -6.72 -0.80 6.92
CA SER A 56 -5.46 -1.31 6.36
C SER A 56 -5.30 -0.91 4.88
N GLU A 57 -6.35 -1.07 4.07
CA GLU A 57 -6.36 -0.64 2.65
C GLU A 57 -6.11 0.88 2.54
N ARG A 58 -6.76 1.70 3.39
CA ARG A 58 -6.54 3.16 3.41
C ARG A 58 -5.11 3.53 3.79
N PHE A 59 -4.52 2.79 4.74
CA PHE A 59 -3.13 2.97 5.13
C PHE A 59 -2.16 2.61 4.00
N TYR A 60 -2.39 1.49 3.30
CA TYR A 60 -1.54 1.11 2.16
C TYR A 60 -1.61 2.14 1.05
N GLU A 61 -2.83 2.55 0.66
CA GLU A 61 -3.05 3.58 -0.36
C GLU A 61 -2.30 4.87 -0.03
N LEU A 62 -2.34 5.30 1.24
CA LEU A 62 -1.60 6.46 1.71
C LEU A 62 -0.07 6.28 1.51
N ILE A 63 0.48 5.15 1.97
CA ILE A 63 1.92 4.87 1.89
C ILE A 63 2.39 4.70 0.44
N PHE A 64 1.62 4.02 -0.41
CA PHE A 64 1.92 3.87 -1.84
C PHE A 64 1.87 5.21 -2.56
N SER A 65 0.82 6.00 -2.31
CA SER A 65 0.65 7.30 -2.94
C SER A 65 1.82 8.24 -2.59
N GLY A 66 2.22 8.31 -1.32
CA GLY A 66 3.38 9.09 -0.89
C GLY A 66 4.70 8.51 -1.39
N GLY A 67 4.85 7.19 -1.31
CA GLY A 67 6.06 6.46 -1.70
C GLY A 67 6.41 6.61 -3.19
N SER A 68 5.42 6.62 -4.07
CA SER A 68 5.64 6.89 -5.50
C SER A 68 6.22 8.28 -5.74
N ILE A 69 5.65 9.31 -5.10
CA ILE A 69 6.08 10.71 -5.28
C ILE A 69 7.52 10.87 -4.78
N ILE A 70 7.78 10.43 -3.55
CA ILE A 70 9.14 10.47 -2.98
C ILE A 70 10.10 9.62 -3.79
N GLY A 71 9.67 8.47 -4.33
CA GLY A 71 10.51 7.61 -5.16
C GLY A 71 11.00 8.27 -6.43
N PHE A 72 10.12 8.94 -7.18
CA PHE A 72 10.53 9.69 -8.36
C PHE A 72 11.41 10.90 -8.02
N MET A 73 11.15 11.56 -6.89
CA MET A 73 11.99 12.66 -6.41
C MET A 73 13.37 12.18 -5.95
N ALA A 74 13.44 11.04 -5.28
CA ALA A 74 14.69 10.39 -4.90
C ALA A 74 15.47 9.96 -6.14
N ALA A 75 14.80 9.39 -7.16
CA ALA A 75 15.42 9.05 -8.43
C ALA A 75 16.02 10.29 -9.11
N TYR A 76 15.26 11.39 -9.21
CA TYR A 76 15.76 12.66 -9.75
C TYR A 76 16.97 13.18 -8.95
N TYR A 77 16.88 13.17 -7.61
CA TYR A 77 17.97 13.61 -6.74
C TYR A 77 19.24 12.77 -6.97
N LEU A 78 19.11 11.45 -7.08
CA LEU A 78 20.24 10.55 -7.32
C LEU A 78 20.84 10.74 -8.70
N ILE A 79 20.03 10.91 -9.74
CA ILE A 79 20.53 11.19 -11.09
C ILE A 79 21.31 12.51 -11.08
N ASN A 80 20.73 13.56 -10.51
CA ASN A 80 21.39 14.87 -10.41
C ASN A 80 22.70 14.82 -9.59
N ARG A 81 22.79 13.91 -8.62
CA ARG A 81 24.00 13.74 -7.79
C ARG A 81 25.10 12.94 -8.48
N PHE A 82 24.77 11.90 -9.25
CA PHE A 82 25.76 10.99 -9.82
C PHE A 82 26.11 11.29 -11.28
N VAL A 83 25.23 11.94 -12.02
CA VAL A 83 25.50 12.37 -13.40
C VAL A 83 26.22 13.70 -13.34
N THR A 84 27.54 13.66 -13.43
CA THR A 84 28.41 14.85 -13.33
C THR A 84 29.20 15.14 -14.61
N SER A 85 29.19 14.25 -15.60
CA SER A 85 29.91 14.42 -16.88
C SER A 85 29.34 13.55 -18.00
N GLY A 86 29.63 13.91 -19.25
CA GLY A 86 29.25 13.17 -20.46
C GLY A 86 28.05 13.76 -21.21
N SER A 87 27.71 13.18 -22.36
CA SER A 87 26.60 13.65 -23.21
C SER A 87 25.23 13.60 -22.52
N PHE A 88 25.03 12.65 -21.60
CA PHE A 88 23.83 12.59 -20.77
C PHE A 88 23.77 13.73 -19.75
N TYR A 89 24.91 14.24 -19.26
CA TYR A 89 24.94 15.38 -18.35
C TYR A 89 24.50 16.67 -19.04
N GLU A 90 24.91 16.90 -20.29
CA GLU A 90 24.47 18.08 -21.07
C GLU A 90 22.96 18.06 -21.28
N PHE A 91 22.42 16.94 -21.76
CA PHE A 91 20.97 16.75 -21.89
C PHE A 91 20.25 16.91 -20.55
N TRP A 92 20.77 16.30 -19.48
CA TRP A 92 20.17 16.42 -18.15
C TRP A 92 20.19 17.87 -17.68
N SER A 93 21.31 18.57 -17.80
CA SER A 93 21.48 19.95 -17.34
C SER A 93 20.48 20.90 -18.03
N ASP A 94 20.24 20.71 -19.33
CA ASP A 94 19.35 21.56 -20.13
C ASP A 94 17.87 21.29 -19.84
N TYR A 95 17.50 20.05 -19.49
CA TYR A 95 16.09 19.65 -19.35
C TYR A 95 15.68 19.22 -17.94
N LYS A 96 16.56 19.25 -16.92
CA LYS A 96 16.30 18.72 -15.57
C LYS A 96 15.00 19.27 -14.96
N ASP A 97 14.72 20.54 -15.14
CA ASP A 97 13.52 21.20 -14.59
C ASP A 97 12.22 20.64 -15.21
N TYR A 98 12.23 20.43 -16.53
CA TYR A 98 11.11 19.81 -17.24
C TYR A 98 10.99 18.31 -16.93
N LEU A 99 12.11 17.61 -16.81
CA LEU A 99 12.15 16.19 -16.45
C LEU A 99 11.62 15.95 -15.04
N LEU A 100 11.89 16.85 -14.10
CA LEU A 100 11.32 16.79 -12.75
C LEU A 100 9.79 16.87 -12.81
N LEU A 101 9.25 17.82 -13.57
CA LEU A 101 7.79 17.93 -13.76
C LEU A 101 7.20 16.65 -14.36
N VAL A 102 7.86 16.08 -15.38
CA VAL A 102 7.45 14.82 -16.01
C VAL A 102 7.47 13.66 -15.02
N PHE A 103 8.53 13.52 -14.22
CA PHE A 103 8.62 12.49 -13.18
C PHE A 103 7.50 12.59 -12.15
N MET A 104 7.13 13.81 -11.77
CA MET A 104 6.01 14.02 -10.84
C MET A 104 4.66 13.66 -11.47
N ILE A 105 4.45 13.94 -12.76
CA ILE A 105 3.25 13.49 -13.50
C ILE A 105 3.22 11.96 -13.59
N ILE A 106 4.35 11.33 -13.93
CA ILE A 106 4.47 9.87 -14.00
C ILE A 106 4.20 9.24 -12.63
N SER A 107 4.66 9.84 -11.53
CA SER A 107 4.37 9.36 -10.18
C SER A 107 2.86 9.28 -9.90
N ILE A 108 2.10 10.31 -10.32
CA ILE A 108 0.64 10.36 -10.14
C ILE A 108 -0.04 9.27 -11.00
N LEU A 109 0.43 9.08 -12.23
CA LEU A 109 -0.06 8.01 -13.11
C LEU A 109 0.29 6.62 -12.56
N LEU A 110 1.49 6.46 -12.01
CA LEU A 110 1.94 5.22 -11.39
C LEU A 110 1.07 4.86 -10.20
N ASN A 111 0.65 5.82 -9.37
CA ASN A 111 -0.32 5.54 -8.30
C ASN A 111 -1.58 4.89 -8.86
N THR A 112 -2.15 5.47 -9.93
CA THR A 112 -3.34 4.91 -10.58
C THR A 112 -3.10 3.48 -11.11
N PHE A 113 -1.90 3.18 -11.59
CA PHE A 113 -1.50 1.84 -12.01
C PHE A 113 -1.32 0.87 -10.82
N LEU A 114 -0.69 1.32 -9.74
CA LEU A 114 -0.47 0.53 -8.53
C LEU A 114 -1.80 0.11 -7.90
N ASP A 115 -2.81 0.99 -7.90
CA ASP A 115 -4.15 0.70 -7.40
C ASP A 115 -4.86 -0.42 -8.19
N HIS A 116 -4.53 -0.57 -9.47
CA HIS A 116 -5.13 -1.62 -10.30
C HIS A 116 -4.41 -2.96 -10.17
N VAL A 117 -3.10 -2.93 -9.94
CA VAL A 117 -2.22 -4.11 -10.04
C VAL A 117 -1.84 -4.69 -8.68
N PHE A 118 -1.49 -3.86 -7.68
CA PHE A 118 -0.84 -4.32 -6.45
C PHE A 118 -1.80 -4.59 -5.30
N VAL A 119 -2.81 -3.76 -5.13
CA VAL A 119 -3.87 -3.98 -4.15
C VAL A 119 -5.16 -3.88 -4.91
N LYS A 120 -5.84 -5.00 -5.19
CA LYS A 120 -7.25 -4.89 -5.57
C LYS A 120 -7.98 -4.37 -4.34
N LEU A 121 -8.02 -3.04 -4.18
CA LEU A 121 -8.80 -2.31 -3.18
C LEU A 121 -10.27 -2.63 -3.44
N LYS A 122 -10.68 -3.81 -2.98
CA LYS A 122 -11.96 -4.43 -3.34
C LYS A 122 -13.11 -3.76 -2.59
N ARG A 123 -12.79 -2.93 -1.58
CA ARG A 123 -13.73 -2.39 -0.60
C ARG A 123 -13.78 -0.87 -0.54
N LEU A 124 -12.83 -0.16 -1.16
CA LEU A 124 -12.83 1.30 -1.19
C LEU A 124 -13.66 1.86 -2.34
N ASP A 125 -14.59 2.76 -2.02
CA ASP A 125 -15.34 3.49 -3.03
C ASP A 125 -14.48 4.57 -3.70
N LYS A 126 -14.86 4.99 -4.92
CA LYS A 126 -14.13 6.01 -5.70
C LYS A 126 -13.99 7.34 -4.94
N SER A 127 -15.00 7.72 -4.16
CA SER A 127 -14.96 8.93 -3.32
C SER A 127 -13.90 8.81 -2.21
N GLU A 128 -13.82 7.67 -1.55
CA GLU A 128 -12.85 7.42 -0.48
C GLU A 128 -11.41 7.38 -1.02
N MET A 129 -11.19 6.80 -2.21
CA MET A 129 -9.87 6.84 -2.86
C MET A 129 -9.43 8.27 -3.17
N ALA A 130 -10.31 9.11 -3.71
CA ALA A 130 -10.00 10.51 -3.99
C ALA A 130 -9.65 11.26 -2.69
N SER A 131 -10.41 11.00 -1.62
CA SER A 131 -10.14 11.57 -0.29
C SER A 131 -8.79 11.13 0.27
N ILE A 132 -8.41 9.86 0.13
CA ILE A 132 -7.11 9.37 0.63
C ILE A 132 -5.97 9.91 -0.20
N ARG A 133 -6.13 10.06 -1.52
CA ARG A 133 -5.14 10.74 -2.36
C ARG A 133 -4.96 12.19 -1.94
N LEU A 134 -6.04 12.88 -1.55
CA LEU A 134 -5.97 14.22 -0.95
C LEU A 134 -5.22 14.20 0.40
N THR A 135 -5.54 13.25 1.28
CA THR A 135 -4.78 13.03 2.53
C THR A 135 -3.30 12.73 2.26
N GLY A 136 -2.98 11.97 1.21
CA GLY A 136 -1.62 11.69 0.75
C GLY A 136 -0.88 12.93 0.28
N MET A 137 -1.58 13.89 -0.36
CA MET A 137 -0.96 15.18 -0.67
C MET A 137 -0.63 15.97 0.61
N ILE A 138 -1.53 15.98 1.60
CA ILE A 138 -1.28 16.62 2.90
C ILE A 138 -0.12 15.94 3.62
N TYR A 139 -0.07 14.61 3.62
CA TYR A 139 1.04 13.80 4.15
C TYR A 139 2.38 14.24 3.55
N MET A 140 2.43 14.40 2.23
CA MET A 140 3.62 14.86 1.52
C MET A 140 4.01 16.31 1.88
N ILE A 141 3.04 17.22 2.01
CA ILE A 141 3.30 18.59 2.49
C ILE A 141 3.97 18.56 3.86
N VAL A 142 3.46 17.76 4.80
CA VAL A 142 4.03 17.66 6.15
C VAL A 142 5.47 17.16 6.10
N ILE A 143 5.77 16.15 5.27
CA ILE A 143 7.13 15.67 5.05
C ILE A 143 8.03 16.77 4.49
N PHE A 144 7.58 17.51 3.48
CA PHE A 144 8.37 18.59 2.89
C PHE A 144 8.61 19.76 3.83
N CYS A 145 7.58 20.15 4.60
CA CYS A 145 7.74 21.13 5.67
C CYS A 145 8.80 20.65 6.66
N TYR A 146 8.74 19.39 7.09
CA TYR A 146 9.74 18.81 7.99
C TYR A 146 11.16 18.88 7.41
N ILE A 147 11.36 18.52 6.14
CA ILE A 147 12.67 18.60 5.47
C ILE A 147 13.16 20.06 5.44
N LYS A 148 12.30 21.00 5.05
CA LYS A 148 12.65 22.43 4.96
C LYS A 148 13.02 23.02 6.32
N PHE A 149 12.28 22.68 7.37
CA PHE A 149 12.52 23.19 8.72
C PHE A 149 13.78 22.62 9.38
N ILE A 150 14.15 21.36 9.11
CA ILE A 150 15.28 20.71 9.78
C ILE A 150 16.61 20.94 9.05
N TYR A 151 16.61 20.98 7.73
CA TYR A 151 17.85 21.01 6.95
C TYR A 151 18.30 22.41 6.53
N GLU A 152 17.44 23.44 6.69
CA GLU A 152 17.72 24.84 6.33
C GLU A 152 18.42 24.99 4.96
N ASP A 153 18.11 24.08 4.03
CA ASP A 153 18.80 23.93 2.75
C ASP A 153 17.80 24.06 1.59
N ASN A 154 18.08 25.02 0.71
CA ASN A 154 17.27 25.34 -0.46
C ASN A 154 17.39 24.27 -1.57
N ASN A 155 18.26 23.26 -1.40
CA ASN A 155 18.37 22.12 -2.31
C ASN A 155 17.03 21.39 -2.54
N TYR A 156 16.06 21.56 -1.63
CA TYR A 156 14.74 20.97 -1.76
C TYR A 156 13.63 21.92 -2.24
N ASP A 157 13.91 23.22 -2.38
CA ASP A 157 12.88 24.22 -2.71
C ASP A 157 12.27 24.00 -4.09
N MET A 158 13.10 23.59 -5.04
CA MET A 158 12.64 23.25 -6.39
C MET A 158 11.60 22.12 -6.34
N PHE A 159 11.94 21.01 -5.68
CA PHE A 159 11.06 19.86 -5.48
C PHE A 159 9.73 20.24 -4.82
N ILE A 160 9.79 21.03 -3.74
CA ILE A 160 8.60 21.49 -3.00
C ILE A 160 7.75 22.37 -3.90
N THR A 161 8.36 23.27 -4.65
CA THR A 161 7.66 24.19 -5.56
C THR A 161 6.92 23.42 -6.65
N TYR A 162 7.58 22.50 -7.36
CA TYR A 162 6.91 21.68 -8.39
C TYR A 162 5.79 20.81 -7.83
N PHE A 163 5.98 20.20 -6.65
CA PHE A 163 4.93 19.45 -5.99
C PHE A 163 3.72 20.32 -5.64
N LEU A 164 3.95 21.49 -5.03
CA LEU A 164 2.89 22.44 -4.69
C LEU A 164 2.19 22.97 -5.94
N THR A 165 2.92 23.28 -7.02
CA THR A 165 2.34 23.72 -8.28
C THR A 165 1.44 22.64 -8.89
N LEU A 166 1.86 21.38 -8.91
CA LEU A 166 1.03 20.26 -9.39
C LEU A 166 -0.20 20.05 -8.51
N MET A 167 -0.04 20.18 -7.19
CA MET A 167 -1.11 20.08 -6.24
C MET A 167 -2.14 21.21 -6.43
N ILE A 168 -1.68 22.45 -6.61
CA ILE A 168 -2.52 23.60 -6.94
C ILE A 168 -3.21 23.37 -8.28
N GLY A 169 -2.52 22.88 -9.31
CA GLY A 169 -3.14 22.55 -10.60
C GLY A 169 -4.27 21.54 -10.45
N ARG A 170 -4.09 20.53 -9.59
CA ARG A 170 -5.15 19.58 -9.24
C ARG A 170 -6.31 20.27 -8.52
N PHE A 171 -6.05 21.22 -7.62
CA PHE A 171 -7.09 21.99 -6.94
C PHE A 171 -7.84 22.96 -7.85
N VAL A 172 -7.17 23.60 -8.81
CA VAL A 172 -7.80 24.46 -9.81
C VAL A 172 -8.72 23.64 -10.72
N TYR A 173 -8.35 22.40 -11.06
CA TYR A 173 -9.28 21.49 -11.76
C TYR A 173 -10.55 21.19 -10.94
N PHE A 174 -10.43 21.11 -9.61
CA PHE A 174 -11.57 20.96 -8.69
C PHE A 174 -12.38 22.25 -8.48
N ASP A 175 -11.84 23.43 -8.82
CA ASP A 175 -12.52 24.74 -8.67
C ASP A 175 -13.82 24.82 -9.49
N ALA A 176 -13.90 24.11 -10.61
CA ALA A 176 -15.13 23.95 -11.38
C ALA A 176 -16.27 23.25 -10.60
N SER A 177 -15.96 22.58 -9.48
CA SER A 177 -16.91 21.93 -8.57
C SER A 177 -16.48 22.07 -7.09
N PHE A 178 -16.47 23.30 -6.57
CA PHE A 178 -16.13 23.62 -5.17
C PHE A 178 -16.85 22.75 -4.10
N LYS A 179 -18.06 22.27 -4.42
CA LYS A 179 -18.84 21.37 -3.53
C LYS A 179 -18.15 20.01 -3.35
N ASP A 180 -17.69 19.42 -4.45
CA ASP A 180 -16.99 18.13 -4.42
C ASP A 180 -15.65 18.24 -3.68
N PHE A 181 -14.99 19.39 -3.79
CA PHE A 181 -13.78 19.69 -3.03
C PHE A 181 -14.02 19.71 -1.52
N ILE A 182 -15.04 20.44 -1.05
CA ILE A 182 -15.37 20.52 0.38
C ILE A 182 -15.73 19.14 0.92
N GLU A 183 -16.46 18.34 0.15
CA GLU A 183 -16.80 16.96 0.53
C GLU A 183 -15.54 16.08 0.62
N CYS A 184 -14.66 16.13 -0.38
CA CYS A 184 -13.39 15.42 -0.36
C CYS A 184 -12.50 15.84 0.82
N MET A 185 -12.48 17.13 1.16
CA MET A 185 -11.71 17.66 2.29
C MET A 185 -12.30 17.20 3.63
N LYS A 186 -13.62 17.21 3.79
CA LYS A 186 -14.29 16.67 4.99
C LYS A 186 -13.96 15.19 5.18
N GLN A 187 -13.95 14.41 4.11
CA GLN A 187 -13.54 13.01 4.15
C GLN A 187 -12.03 12.88 4.46
N ALA A 188 -11.19 13.76 3.90
CA ALA A 188 -9.74 13.71 4.12
C ALA A 188 -9.38 13.99 5.58
N ILE A 189 -10.15 14.87 6.24
CA ILE A 189 -10.06 15.13 7.69
C ILE A 189 -10.33 13.85 8.49
N LYS A 190 -11.28 13.00 8.08
CA LYS A 190 -11.53 11.71 8.74
C LYS A 190 -10.33 10.75 8.61
N ASN A 191 -9.52 10.91 7.57
CA ASN A 191 -8.32 10.10 7.34
C ASN A 191 -7.05 10.68 8.01
N ILE A 192 -7.12 11.84 8.68
CA ILE A 192 -5.99 12.43 9.43
C ILE A 192 -5.40 11.45 10.46
N PRO A 193 -6.16 10.68 11.25
CA PRO A 193 -5.58 9.72 12.19
C PRO A 193 -4.69 8.68 11.48
N ILE A 194 -5.12 8.18 10.32
CA ILE A 194 -4.34 7.24 9.50
C ILE A 194 -3.06 7.91 8.99
N MET A 195 -3.17 9.18 8.57
CA MET A 195 -2.02 10.00 8.18
C MET A 195 -1.01 10.17 9.31
N LEU A 196 -1.47 10.46 10.53
CA LEU A 196 -0.61 10.61 11.70
C LEU A 196 0.09 9.30 12.06
N ILE A 197 -0.61 8.16 11.94
CA ILE A 197 -0.01 6.83 12.11
C ILE A 197 1.10 6.62 11.06
N GLY A 198 0.84 6.93 9.79
CA GLY A 198 1.84 6.85 8.73
C GLY A 198 3.06 7.75 8.95
N LEU A 199 2.84 9.00 9.40
CA LEU A 199 3.93 9.92 9.75
C LEU A 199 4.73 9.43 10.96
N THR A 200 4.05 8.89 11.97
CA THR A 200 4.70 8.33 13.17
C THR A 200 5.53 7.11 12.82
N PHE A 201 5.00 6.20 11.99
CA PHE A 201 5.73 5.04 11.47
C PHE A 201 7.00 5.50 10.75
N LEU A 202 6.85 6.38 9.75
CA LEU A 202 7.97 6.92 9.00
C LEU A 202 8.99 7.61 9.94
N GLY A 203 8.49 8.41 10.89
CA GLY A 203 9.31 9.12 11.87
C GLY A 203 10.15 8.18 12.73
N ILE A 204 9.56 7.09 13.23
CA ILE A 204 10.29 6.08 14.03
C ILE A 204 11.37 5.40 13.19
N LEU A 205 11.08 5.02 11.94
CA LEU A 205 12.07 4.43 11.04
C LEU A 205 13.22 5.40 10.74
N CYS A 206 12.90 6.66 10.44
CA CYS A 206 13.90 7.70 10.21
C CYS A 206 14.76 7.93 11.46
N LEU A 207 14.15 8.09 12.64
CA LEU A 207 14.87 8.26 13.91
C LEU A 207 15.84 7.11 14.15
N ARG A 208 15.35 5.87 14.07
CA ARG A 208 16.22 4.69 14.24
C ARG A 208 17.34 4.68 13.21
N GLY A 209 17.01 4.90 11.94
CA GLY A 209 17.95 4.82 10.83
C GLY A 209 19.07 5.85 10.92
N TYR A 210 18.75 7.08 11.34
CA TYR A 210 19.75 8.11 11.62
C TYR A 210 20.55 7.82 12.89
N SER A 211 19.95 7.21 13.92
CA SER A 211 20.66 6.82 15.15
C SER A 211 21.59 5.61 14.98
N SER A 212 21.38 4.75 13.98
CA SER A 212 22.30 3.63 13.63
C SER A 212 23.35 4.00 12.58
N ASP A 213 23.43 5.25 12.13
CA ASP A 213 24.26 5.68 10.99
C ASP A 213 23.96 4.93 9.66
N TYR A 214 22.84 4.21 9.62
CA TYR A 214 22.38 3.50 8.43
C TYR A 214 21.86 4.49 7.39
N LEU A 215 21.03 5.44 7.82
CA LEU A 215 20.59 6.57 7.00
C LEU A 215 21.62 7.69 7.12
N LEU A 216 22.39 7.90 6.07
CA LEU A 216 23.43 8.93 6.05
C LEU A 216 22.82 10.30 5.73
N LYS A 217 22.95 11.28 6.63
CA LYS A 217 22.42 12.65 6.41
C LYS A 217 22.98 13.34 5.17
N HIS A 218 24.22 13.02 4.78
CA HIS A 218 24.87 13.60 3.60
C HIS A 218 24.41 12.98 2.25
N ASN A 219 23.63 11.90 2.29
CA ASN A 219 23.18 11.15 1.11
C ASN A 219 21.83 11.62 0.55
N GLY A 220 21.31 12.73 1.05
CA GLY A 220 20.02 13.29 0.65
C GLY A 220 18.89 12.74 1.51
N VAL A 221 18.18 13.66 2.14
CA VAL A 221 17.10 13.36 3.09
C VAL A 221 15.92 12.71 2.37
N ILE A 222 15.61 13.19 1.16
CA ILE A 222 14.58 12.63 0.29
C ILE A 222 14.87 11.16 0.01
N THR A 223 16.12 10.80 -0.29
CA THR A 223 16.48 9.42 -0.58
C THR A 223 16.39 8.52 0.65
N ASN A 224 16.78 9.02 1.82
CA ASN A 224 16.60 8.29 3.08
C ASN A 224 15.12 8.03 3.39
N ILE A 225 14.27 9.05 3.21
CA ILE A 225 12.82 8.92 3.39
C ILE A 225 12.24 7.93 2.36
N PHE A 226 12.74 7.94 1.12
CA PHE A 226 12.35 6.96 0.11
C PHE A 226 12.72 5.53 0.52
N PHE A 227 13.93 5.30 1.04
CA PHE A 227 14.31 3.99 1.55
C PHE A 227 13.37 3.53 2.67
N CYS A 228 13.03 4.41 3.61
CA CYS A 228 12.03 4.09 4.64
C CYS A 228 10.69 3.67 4.03
N HIS A 229 10.18 4.41 3.03
CA HIS A 229 8.96 4.02 2.32
C HIS A 229 9.09 2.66 1.63
N LEU A 230 10.22 2.39 0.99
CA LEU A 230 10.49 1.11 0.34
C LEU A 230 10.42 -0.05 1.34
N TYR A 231 11.01 0.09 2.53
CA TYR A 231 10.91 -0.91 3.59
C TYR A 231 9.48 -1.11 4.08
N ILE A 232 8.70 -0.04 4.24
CA ILE A 232 7.28 -0.14 4.62
C ILE A 232 6.50 -0.88 3.53
N ILE A 233 6.72 -0.55 2.26
CA ILE A 233 6.06 -1.19 1.11
C ILE A 233 6.40 -2.69 1.06
N VAL A 234 7.68 -3.04 1.22
CA VAL A 234 8.12 -4.45 1.26
C VAL A 234 7.48 -5.17 2.45
N ALA A 235 7.43 -4.54 3.63
CA ALA A 235 6.78 -5.11 4.80
C ALA A 235 5.27 -5.34 4.58
N ILE A 236 4.57 -4.38 3.95
CA ILE A 236 3.16 -4.53 3.56
C ILE A 236 3.00 -5.72 2.62
N PHE A 237 3.86 -5.86 1.62
CA PHE A 237 3.79 -6.95 0.66
C PHE A 237 3.99 -8.33 1.33
N ILE A 238 5.00 -8.45 2.19
CA ILE A 238 5.26 -9.68 2.96
C ILE A 238 4.06 -10.01 3.86
N MET A 239 3.50 -9.02 4.56
CA MET A 239 2.34 -9.22 5.43
C MET A 239 1.08 -9.59 4.65
N HIS A 240 0.80 -8.93 3.52
CA HIS A 240 -0.34 -9.25 2.68
C HIS A 240 -0.27 -10.71 2.19
N PHE A 241 0.90 -11.12 1.68
CA PHE A 241 1.11 -12.49 1.22
C PHE A 241 1.01 -13.52 2.37
N ALA A 242 1.55 -13.19 3.55
CA ALA A 242 1.43 -14.04 4.73
C ALA A 242 -0.03 -14.23 5.18
N VAL A 243 -0.82 -13.16 5.15
CA VAL A 243 -2.25 -13.19 5.50
C VAL A 243 -3.05 -14.01 4.47
N ASP A 244 -2.82 -13.83 3.17
CA ASP A 244 -3.46 -14.61 2.11
C ASP A 244 -3.18 -16.10 2.23
N ILE A 245 -1.91 -16.47 2.52
CA ILE A 245 -1.53 -17.86 2.78
C ILE A 245 -2.26 -18.38 4.02
N TYR A 246 -2.28 -17.62 5.11
CA TYR A 246 -2.92 -18.03 6.36
C TYR A 246 -4.41 -18.29 6.19
N PHE A 247 -5.14 -17.39 5.51
CA PHE A 247 -6.57 -17.57 5.27
C PHE A 247 -6.87 -18.70 4.28
N ASN A 248 -6.08 -18.88 3.23
CA ASN A 248 -6.22 -20.01 2.31
C ASN A 248 -5.95 -21.35 3.01
N TYR A 249 -4.96 -21.39 3.91
CA TYR A 249 -4.67 -22.58 4.71
C TYR A 249 -5.80 -22.90 5.70
N ARG A 250 -6.31 -21.90 6.41
CA ARG A 250 -7.44 -22.07 7.35
C ARG A 250 -8.74 -22.47 6.65
N SER A 251 -9.02 -21.91 5.47
CA SER A 251 -10.19 -22.27 4.67
C SER A 251 -10.13 -23.73 4.19
N LYS A 252 -8.96 -24.21 3.75
CA LYS A 252 -8.75 -25.63 3.43
C LYS A 252 -8.97 -26.54 4.64
N ARG A 253 -8.47 -26.14 5.81
CA ARG A 253 -8.63 -26.91 7.05
C ARG A 253 -10.09 -27.03 7.49
N HIS A 254 -10.86 -25.93 7.44
CA HIS A 254 -12.30 -25.98 7.70
C HIS A 254 -13.08 -26.79 6.66
N ALA A 255 -12.65 -26.82 5.39
CA ALA A 255 -13.24 -27.66 4.35
C ALA A 255 -12.94 -29.16 4.54
N GLU A 256 -11.79 -29.50 5.13
CA GLU A 256 -11.42 -30.87 5.48
C GLU A 256 -12.14 -31.36 6.75
N GLU A 257 -12.32 -30.50 7.75
CA GLU A 257 -13.04 -30.82 9.00
C GLU A 257 -14.57 -30.88 8.83
N SER A 258 -15.13 -30.25 7.81
CA SER A 258 -16.58 -30.23 7.55
C SER A 258 -17.09 -31.30 6.58
N GLN A 259 -16.24 -32.26 6.14
CA GLN A 259 -16.74 -33.44 5.45
C GLN A 259 -17.48 -34.35 6.45
N PRO A 260 -18.81 -34.54 6.33
CA PRO A 260 -19.51 -35.46 7.19
C PRO A 260 -19.08 -36.89 6.83
N GLU A 261 -18.68 -37.63 7.86
CA GLU A 261 -18.38 -39.06 7.84
C GLU A 261 -19.34 -39.79 6.89
N ARG A 262 -18.81 -40.31 5.77
CA ARG A 262 -19.59 -41.02 4.74
C ARG A 262 -20.30 -42.21 5.39
N LYS A 263 -21.57 -42.06 5.75
CA LYS A 263 -22.42 -43.18 6.20
C LYS A 263 -22.36 -44.31 5.16
N PRO A 264 -22.20 -45.57 5.58
CA PRO A 264 -22.05 -46.69 4.65
C PRO A 264 -23.31 -46.82 3.78
N LYS A 265 -23.11 -46.94 2.46
CA LYS A 265 -24.18 -47.13 1.46
C LYS A 265 -25.12 -48.26 1.90
N ARG A 266 -26.38 -47.93 2.22
CA ARG A 266 -27.44 -48.92 2.37
C ARG A 266 -27.59 -49.71 1.06
N LYS A 267 -27.48 -51.03 1.14
CA LYS A 267 -27.71 -51.95 0.02
C LYS A 267 -29.12 -51.73 -0.58
N PRO A 268 -29.27 -51.72 -1.91
CA PRO A 268 -30.59 -51.56 -2.52
C PRO A 268 -31.45 -52.81 -2.26
N ARG A 269 -32.72 -52.56 -1.92
CA ARG A 269 -33.75 -53.58 -1.68
C ARG A 269 -34.09 -54.28 -3.01
N PRO A 270 -34.33 -55.60 -3.07
CA PRO A 270 -34.61 -56.28 -4.34
C PRO A 270 -35.94 -55.79 -4.93
N ALA A 271 -35.94 -55.48 -6.23
CA ALA A 271 -37.13 -55.05 -6.96
C ALA A 271 -38.19 -56.17 -7.01
N GLN A 272 -39.43 -55.84 -6.65
CA GLN A 272 -40.60 -56.69 -6.87
C GLN A 272 -40.82 -56.88 -8.38
N ARG A 273 -40.95 -58.14 -8.82
CA ARG A 273 -41.26 -58.48 -10.22
C ARG A 273 -42.71 -58.08 -10.55
N PRO A 274 -43.00 -57.57 -11.77
CA PRO A 274 -44.36 -57.28 -12.18
C PRO A 274 -45.14 -58.57 -12.47
N HIS A 275 -46.40 -58.58 -12.02
CA HIS A 275 -47.39 -59.64 -12.16
C HIS A 275 -47.80 -59.79 -13.63
N LYS A 276 -47.73 -61.02 -14.17
CA LYS A 276 -48.19 -61.39 -15.50
C LYS A 276 -49.63 -61.95 -15.37
N PRO A 277 -50.62 -61.51 -16.16
CA PRO A 277 -51.98 -62.05 -16.09
C PRO A 277 -52.08 -63.41 -16.78
N ASP A 278 -52.73 -64.36 -16.11
CA ASP A 278 -53.08 -65.69 -16.64
C ASP A 278 -54.20 -65.58 -17.69
N ILE A 279 -53.93 -66.05 -18.90
CA ILE A 279 -54.93 -66.33 -19.93
C ILE A 279 -54.82 -67.82 -20.22
N GLN A 280 -55.70 -68.63 -19.63
CA GLN A 280 -56.17 -69.87 -20.23
C GLN A 280 -57.42 -70.38 -19.50
N ASN A 281 -58.56 -70.00 -20.05
CA ASN A 281 -59.77 -70.82 -20.10
C ASN A 281 -60.36 -70.60 -21.50
N LEU A 282 -59.89 -71.41 -22.44
CA LEU A 282 -60.57 -71.72 -23.69
C LEU A 282 -60.49 -73.23 -23.83
N GLU A 283 -61.61 -73.84 -23.44
CA GLU A 283 -62.25 -75.02 -24.01
C GLU A 283 -61.65 -76.41 -23.76
N ASP A 284 -62.48 -77.22 -23.09
CA ASP A 284 -62.52 -78.67 -23.11
C ASP A 284 -62.33 -79.23 -24.55
N PHE A 285 -61.34 -80.11 -24.73
CA PHE A 285 -61.35 -81.39 -25.47
C PHE A 285 -59.96 -82.05 -25.45
#